data_AF-Q28QF6-F1
#
_entry.id   AF-Q28QF6-F1
#
_cell.length_a   1.000
_cell.length_b   1.000
_cell.length_c   1.000
_cell.angle_alpha   90.00
_cell.angle_beta   90.00
_cell.angle_gamma   90.00
#
_symmetry.space_group_name_H-M   'P 1'
#
loop_
_entity.id
_entity.type
_entity.pdbx_description
1 polymer ?
#
loop_
_entity_poly.entity_id
_entity_poly.type
_entity_poly.pdbx_seq_one_letter_code
_entity_poly.pdbx_strand_id
1 'polypeptide(L)'
;MTSSDIKTLAICVALVAALALLPDATLYLALIAFSVMLVLPKGRAFLKTLGFRQQDNWLKTIGLAVAGWAAVMAVQTIVANLFPNVFLQEGGGVFADVEGNTPLFLYSVLSGIVIGGFVEEMLFRGYLLTRLIRIFGDNKATTFAIVLATSLIFAFIHVYQGAAAVVLTGIFSFVVGLIFVRTNYNLWLVILIHSLFNIVTFTTLYLGIA
;
A
#
# COMPACT_ATOMS: atom_id res chain seq x y z
N MET A 1 -5.62 -24.86 -1.80
CA MET A 1 -6.31 -23.83 -0.98
C MET A 1 -7.51 -24.46 -0.31
N THR A 2 -7.91 -24.00 0.87
CA THR A 2 -9.12 -24.49 1.54
C THR A 2 -10.37 -23.79 1.00
N SER A 3 -11.57 -24.35 1.22
CA SER A 3 -12.85 -23.67 0.92
C SER A 3 -12.96 -22.32 1.64
N SER A 4 -12.39 -22.21 2.84
CA SER A 4 -12.35 -20.93 3.57
C SER A 4 -11.48 -19.88 2.86
N ASP A 5 -10.35 -20.27 2.28
CA ASP A 5 -9.45 -19.35 1.57
C ASP A 5 -10.12 -18.78 0.31
N ILE A 6 -10.90 -19.61 -0.40
CA ILE A 6 -11.66 -19.19 -1.60
C ILE A 6 -12.75 -18.19 -1.21
N LYS A 7 -13.52 -18.48 -0.15
CA LYS A 7 -14.55 -17.54 0.36
C LYS A 7 -13.94 -16.21 0.79
N THR A 8 -12.84 -16.24 1.53
CA THR A 8 -12.16 -15.02 1.96
C THR A 8 -11.58 -14.24 0.78
N LEU A 9 -11.04 -14.92 -0.25
CA LEU A 9 -10.59 -14.25 -1.47
C LEU A 9 -11.75 -13.61 -2.25
N ALA A 10 -12.89 -14.28 -2.35
CA ALA A 10 -14.08 -13.71 -2.98
C ALA A 10 -14.58 -12.46 -2.22
N ILE A 11 -14.57 -12.49 -0.88
CA ILE A 11 -14.89 -11.32 -0.05
C ILE A 11 -13.87 -10.21 -0.26
N CYS A 12 -12.56 -10.52 -0.31
CA CYS A 12 -11.51 -9.56 -0.68
C CYS A 12 -11.85 -8.84 -1.99
N VAL A 13 -12.13 -9.60 -3.05
CA VAL A 13 -12.41 -9.05 -4.38
C VAL A 13 -13.69 -8.22 -4.35
N ALA A 14 -14.74 -8.70 -3.68
CA ALA A 14 -15.99 -7.96 -3.53
C ALA A 14 -15.81 -6.65 -2.74
N LEU A 15 -15.01 -6.66 -1.68
CA LEU A 15 -14.68 -5.46 -0.91
C LEU A 15 -13.86 -4.47 -1.73
N VAL A 16 -12.83 -4.95 -2.44
CA VAL A 16 -12.03 -4.13 -3.36
C VAL A 16 -12.89 -3.52 -4.48
N ALA A 17 -13.88 -4.25 -4.99
CA ALA A 17 -14.82 -3.74 -5.99
C ALA A 17 -15.79 -2.71 -5.37
N ALA A 18 -16.32 -2.97 -4.17
CA ALA A 18 -17.18 -2.03 -3.45
C ALA A 18 -16.41 -0.75 -3.04
N LEU A 19 -15.11 -0.89 -2.79
CA LEU A 19 -14.18 0.19 -2.45
C LEU A 19 -14.14 1.31 -3.49
N ALA A 20 -14.32 0.97 -4.77
CA ALA A 20 -14.35 1.94 -5.85
C ALA A 20 -15.63 2.81 -5.88
N LEU A 21 -16.62 2.50 -5.02
CA LEU A 21 -17.95 3.11 -5.04
C LEU A 21 -18.31 3.83 -3.72
N LEU A 22 -17.43 3.82 -2.71
CA LEU A 22 -17.70 4.35 -1.38
C LEU A 22 -16.80 5.55 -1.03
N PRO A 23 -17.30 6.56 -0.28
CA PRO A 23 -16.50 7.69 0.18
C PRO A 23 -15.46 7.30 1.25
N ASP A 24 -14.43 8.13 1.40
CA ASP A 24 -13.15 7.83 2.07
C ASP A 24 -13.24 7.25 3.50
N ALA A 25 -14.17 7.67 4.34
CA ALA A 25 -14.26 7.16 5.71
C ALA A 25 -14.77 5.69 5.80
N THR A 26 -15.66 5.31 4.88
CA THR A 26 -16.21 3.95 4.76
C THR A 26 -15.17 2.95 4.28
N LEU A 27 -14.24 3.42 3.47
CA LEU A 27 -13.08 2.67 2.97
C LEU A 27 -12.19 2.19 4.13
N TYR A 28 -11.80 3.11 5.01
CA TYR A 28 -10.94 2.78 6.14
C TYR A 28 -11.57 1.79 7.12
N LEU A 29 -12.86 1.95 7.43
CA LEU A 29 -13.58 1.04 8.32
C LEU A 29 -13.76 -0.36 7.71
N ALA A 30 -14.04 -0.45 6.41
CA ALA A 30 -14.16 -1.73 5.72
C ALA A 30 -12.83 -2.49 5.68
N LEU A 31 -11.72 -1.79 5.44
CA LEU A 31 -10.38 -2.38 5.42
C LEU A 31 -9.90 -2.82 6.80
N ILE A 32 -10.19 -2.04 7.85
CA ILE A 32 -9.93 -2.42 9.24
C ILE A 32 -10.76 -3.66 9.60
N ALA A 33 -12.07 -3.62 9.37
CA ALA A 33 -12.96 -4.74 9.69
C ALA A 33 -12.53 -6.00 8.94
N PHE A 34 -12.15 -5.88 7.67
CA PHE A 34 -11.62 -6.98 6.89
C PHE A 34 -10.30 -7.54 7.43
N SER A 35 -9.34 -6.68 7.76
CA SER A 35 -8.07 -7.10 8.38
C SER A 35 -8.28 -7.78 9.73
N VAL A 36 -9.23 -7.31 10.52
CA VAL A 36 -9.65 -7.92 11.79
C VAL A 36 -10.28 -9.30 11.55
N MET A 37 -11.19 -9.42 10.58
CA MET A 37 -11.81 -10.68 10.19
C MET A 37 -10.80 -11.71 9.64
N LEU A 38 -9.75 -11.24 8.96
CA LEU A 38 -8.67 -12.09 8.47
C LEU A 38 -7.87 -12.72 9.61
N VAL A 39 -7.57 -11.95 10.65
CA VAL A 39 -6.57 -12.32 11.67
C VAL A 39 -7.18 -12.97 12.91
N LEU A 40 -8.26 -12.41 13.46
CA LEU A 40 -8.78 -12.84 14.77
C LEU A 40 -9.14 -14.33 14.85
N PRO A 41 -9.78 -14.96 13.84
CA PRO A 41 -10.13 -16.37 13.92
C PRO A 41 -8.96 -17.32 13.65
N LYS A 42 -7.88 -16.85 13.00
CA LYS A 42 -6.84 -17.70 12.41
C LYS A 42 -5.52 -17.74 13.19
N GLY A 43 -5.36 -16.85 14.18
CA GLY A 43 -4.26 -16.86 15.15
C GLY A 43 -2.86 -16.54 14.57
N ARG A 44 -1.82 -16.72 15.38
CA ARG A 44 -0.43 -16.32 15.05
C ARG A 44 0.17 -17.04 13.83
N ALA A 45 -0.26 -18.27 13.56
CA ALA A 45 0.21 -19.02 12.39
C ALA A 45 -0.21 -18.36 11.08
N PHE A 46 -1.40 -17.74 11.05
CA PHE A 46 -1.90 -17.05 9.88
C PHE A 46 -1.12 -15.77 9.58
N LEU A 47 -0.71 -15.01 10.60
CA LEU A 47 0.12 -13.80 10.44
C LEU A 47 1.42 -14.11 9.68
N LYS A 48 2.05 -15.27 9.93
CA LYS A 48 3.22 -15.71 9.18
C LYS A 48 2.92 -15.92 7.69
N THR A 49 1.70 -16.35 7.35
CA THR A 49 1.27 -16.51 5.95
C THR A 49 1.04 -15.19 5.22
N LEU A 50 0.84 -14.09 5.97
CA LEU A 50 0.79 -12.74 5.42
C LEU A 50 2.19 -12.13 5.23
N GLY A 51 3.24 -12.77 5.73
CA GLY A 51 4.60 -12.23 5.67
C GLY A 51 5.03 -11.47 6.93
N PHE A 52 4.29 -11.54 8.04
CA PHE A 52 4.79 -11.09 9.35
C PHE A 52 5.88 -12.05 9.83
N ARG A 53 7.11 -11.79 9.39
CA ARG A 53 8.30 -12.58 9.72
C ARG A 53 9.03 -11.96 10.90
N GLN A 54 9.69 -12.79 11.70
CA GLN A 54 10.63 -12.31 12.70
C GLN A 54 11.79 -11.58 12.00
N GLN A 55 12.18 -10.42 12.52
CA GLN A 55 13.31 -9.67 12.00
C GLN A 55 14.55 -10.05 12.81
N ASP A 56 15.61 -10.47 12.13
CA ASP A 56 16.87 -10.81 12.79
C ASP A 56 17.59 -9.54 13.28
N ASN A 57 17.44 -8.43 12.54
CA ASN A 57 18.03 -7.14 12.87
C ASN A 57 17.12 -5.99 12.38
N TRP A 58 16.49 -5.30 13.32
CA TRP A 58 15.59 -4.18 13.03
C TRP A 58 16.30 -2.98 12.39
N LEU A 59 17.55 -2.69 12.75
CA LEU A 59 18.29 -1.59 12.14
C LEU A 59 18.52 -1.84 10.64
N LYS A 60 18.83 -3.10 10.27
CA LYS A 60 18.92 -3.50 8.87
C LYS A 60 17.57 -3.36 8.16
N THR A 61 16.47 -3.80 8.79
CA THR A 61 15.13 -3.68 8.20
C THR A 61 14.73 -2.21 8.00
N ILE A 62 15.02 -1.33 8.98
CA ILE A 62 14.79 0.12 8.86
C ILE A 62 15.66 0.71 7.75
N GLY A 63 16.95 0.36 7.67
CA GLY A 63 17.82 0.82 6.59
C GLY A 63 17.33 0.39 5.21
N LEU A 64 16.84 -0.85 5.07
CA LEU A 64 16.19 -1.31 3.85
C LEU A 64 14.88 -0.58 3.56
N ALA A 65 14.12 -0.19 4.59
CA ALA A 65 12.90 0.59 4.40
C ALA A 65 13.20 1.99 3.87
N VAL A 66 14.23 2.65 4.40
CA VAL A 66 14.70 3.95 3.88
C VAL A 66 15.18 3.82 2.43
N ALA A 67 15.96 2.77 2.12
CA ALA A 67 16.39 2.52 0.74
C ALA A 67 15.21 2.22 -0.21
N GLY A 68 14.21 1.47 0.26
CA GLY A 68 12.99 1.18 -0.49
C GLY A 68 12.15 2.43 -0.76
N TRP A 69 12.00 3.29 0.25
CA TRP A 69 11.37 4.61 0.10
C TRP A 69 12.12 5.48 -0.92
N ALA A 70 13.45 5.56 -0.81
CA ALA A 70 14.27 6.32 -1.75
C ALA A 70 14.14 5.79 -3.19
N ALA A 71 14.06 4.47 -3.38
CA ALA A 71 13.83 3.86 -4.68
C ALA A 71 12.46 4.24 -5.27
N VAL A 72 11.40 4.25 -4.45
CA VAL A 72 10.07 4.73 -4.86
C VAL A 72 10.14 6.18 -5.32
N MET A 73 10.74 7.07 -4.51
CA MET A 73 10.85 8.49 -4.83
C MET A 73 11.66 8.73 -6.11
N ALA A 74 12.74 7.98 -6.31
CA ALA A 74 13.55 8.06 -7.52
C ALA A 74 12.73 7.69 -8.77
N VAL A 75 11.98 6.58 -8.72
CA VAL A 75 11.14 6.16 -9.85
C VAL A 75 10.02 7.16 -10.12
N GLN A 76 9.33 7.65 -9.08
CA GLN A 76 8.29 8.66 -9.25
C GLN A 76 8.85 9.96 -9.85
N THR A 77 10.02 10.41 -9.40
CA THR A 77 10.70 11.60 -9.94
C THR A 77 11.06 11.43 -11.42
N ILE A 78 11.62 10.26 -11.78
CA ILE A 78 11.93 9.96 -13.19
C ILE A 78 10.66 10.01 -14.03
N VAL A 79 9.58 9.37 -13.59
CA VAL A 79 8.32 9.36 -14.35
C VAL A 79 7.72 10.77 -14.42
N ALA A 80 7.75 11.54 -13.33
CA ALA A 80 7.25 12.91 -13.31
C ALA A 80 7.98 13.80 -14.34
N ASN A 81 9.30 13.67 -14.42
CA ASN A 81 10.12 14.41 -15.38
C ASN A 81 9.91 13.98 -16.84
N LEU A 82 9.49 12.73 -17.08
CA LEU A 82 9.19 12.23 -18.42
C LEU A 82 7.81 12.68 -18.92
N PHE A 83 6.87 12.92 -18.01
CA PHE A 83 5.50 13.31 -18.34
C PHE A 83 5.05 14.58 -17.58
N PRO A 84 5.77 15.71 -17.71
CA PRO A 84 5.53 16.89 -16.89
C PRO A 84 4.08 17.38 -17.01
N ASN A 85 3.48 17.35 -18.20
CA ASN A 85 2.09 17.79 -18.42
C ASN A 85 1.03 17.00 -17.63
N VAL A 86 1.35 15.79 -17.16
CA VAL A 86 0.47 14.96 -16.33
C VAL A 86 0.56 15.35 -14.85
N PHE A 87 1.73 15.85 -14.42
CA PHE A 87 2.05 16.08 -13.01
C PHE A 87 2.23 17.56 -12.65
N LEU A 88 2.16 18.47 -13.63
CA LEU A 88 2.22 19.93 -13.43
C LEU A 88 0.93 20.52 -12.85
N GLN A 89 -0.12 19.73 -12.67
CA GLN A 89 -1.36 20.15 -12.02
C GLN A 89 -1.55 19.37 -10.72
N GLU A 90 -1.61 20.13 -9.63
CA GLU A 90 -2.30 19.92 -8.35
C GLU A 90 -1.40 20.24 -7.15
N GLY A 91 -1.56 21.46 -6.61
CA GLY A 91 -1.05 21.80 -5.28
C GLY A 91 -1.97 21.18 -4.23
N GLY A 92 -1.43 20.32 -3.38
CA GLY A 92 -2.11 19.71 -2.23
C GLY A 92 -3.22 18.69 -2.53
N GLY A 93 -3.87 18.76 -3.70
CA GLY A 93 -4.97 17.88 -4.11
C GLY A 93 -6.09 17.84 -3.06
N VAL A 94 -6.68 16.67 -2.85
CA VAL A 94 -7.68 16.41 -1.79
C VAL A 94 -7.14 16.60 -0.36
N PHE A 95 -5.83 16.83 -0.20
CA PHE A 95 -5.15 17.03 1.08
C PHE A 95 -4.63 18.46 1.28
N ALA A 96 -5.06 19.43 0.47
CA ALA A 96 -4.60 20.82 0.56
C ALA A 96 -4.83 21.45 1.95
N ASP A 97 -5.92 21.07 2.64
CA ASP A 97 -6.26 21.58 3.97
C ASP A 97 -5.26 21.18 5.09
N VAL A 98 -4.29 20.30 4.79
CA VAL A 98 -3.24 19.88 5.72
C VAL A 98 -2.20 20.99 5.95
N GLU A 99 -1.99 21.88 4.99
CA GLU A 99 -0.98 22.94 5.09
C GLU A 99 -1.20 23.83 6.33
N GLY A 100 -0.19 23.91 7.20
CA GLY A 100 -0.26 24.67 8.45
C GLY A 100 -1.27 24.15 9.51
N ASN A 101 -2.02 23.09 9.23
CA ASN A 101 -3.07 22.56 10.10
C ASN A 101 -2.55 21.38 10.95
N THR A 102 -2.03 21.66 12.15
CA THR A 102 -1.39 20.64 12.99
C THR A 102 -2.32 19.49 13.39
N PRO A 103 -3.59 19.71 13.82
CA PRO A 103 -4.50 18.60 14.13
C PRO A 103 -4.74 17.69 12.92
N LEU A 104 -4.97 18.27 11.75
CA LEU A 104 -5.20 17.49 10.53
C LEU A 104 -3.92 16.76 10.08
N PHE A 105 -2.75 17.40 10.18
CA PHE A 105 -1.46 16.75 9.91
C PHE A 105 -1.23 15.52 10.80
N LEU A 106 -1.43 15.64 12.11
CA LEU A 106 -1.26 14.52 13.04
C LEU A 106 -2.25 13.39 12.73
N TYR A 107 -3.51 13.75 12.45
CA TYR A 107 -4.52 12.78 12.03
C TYR A 107 -4.10 12.06 10.74
N SER A 108 -3.67 12.79 9.73
CA SER A 108 -3.25 12.25 8.43
C SER A 108 -2.02 11.36 8.54
N VAL A 109 -1.02 11.72 9.34
CA VAL A 109 0.16 10.87 9.59
C VAL A 109 -0.25 9.58 10.31
N LEU A 110 -1.05 9.67 11.38
CA LEU A 110 -1.50 8.48 12.11
C LEU A 110 -2.34 7.56 11.22
N SER A 111 -3.27 8.13 10.45
CA SER A 111 -4.06 7.40 9.46
C SER A 111 -3.18 6.77 8.38
N GLY A 112 -2.19 7.51 7.87
CA GLY A 112 -1.24 7.04 6.88
C GLY A 112 -0.36 5.88 7.39
N ILE A 113 -0.01 5.84 8.67
CA ILE A 113 0.71 4.72 9.27
C ILE A 113 -0.20 3.52 9.49
N VAL A 114 -1.35 3.74 10.15
CA VAL A 114 -2.24 2.63 10.56
C VAL A 114 -2.99 2.05 9.37
N ILE A 115 -3.59 2.90 8.55
CA ILE A 115 -4.33 2.42 7.39
C ILE A 115 -3.40 2.14 6.23
N GLY A 116 -2.72 3.16 5.70
CA GLY A 116 -1.86 2.99 4.52
C GLY A 116 -0.75 1.99 4.81
N GLY A 117 0.05 2.27 5.84
CA GLY A 117 1.18 1.43 6.22
C GLY A 117 0.78 0.01 6.60
N PHE A 118 -0.09 -0.18 7.59
CA PHE A 118 -0.41 -1.52 8.08
C PHE A 118 -1.54 -2.21 7.32
N VAL A 119 -2.73 -1.62 7.30
CA VAL A 119 -3.95 -2.28 6.83
C VAL A 119 -3.88 -2.56 5.32
N GLU A 120 -3.49 -1.57 4.51
CA GLU A 120 -3.41 -1.76 3.07
C GLU A 120 -2.29 -2.74 2.70
N GLU A 121 -1.11 -2.67 3.31
CA GLU A 121 -0.04 -3.65 3.04
C GLU A 121 -0.46 -5.06 3.44
N MET A 122 -1.13 -5.24 4.58
CA MET A 122 -1.70 -6.53 4.98
C MET A 122 -2.68 -7.07 3.94
N LEU A 123 -3.58 -6.22 3.43
CA LEU A 123 -4.58 -6.62 2.43
C LEU A 123 -3.92 -6.93 1.08
N PHE A 124 -3.18 -5.98 0.52
CA PHE A 124 -2.70 -6.05 -0.85
C PHE A 124 -1.49 -6.95 -0.98
N ARG A 125 -0.47 -6.79 -0.13
CA ARG A 125 0.78 -7.56 -0.21
C ARG A 125 0.62 -8.85 0.54
N GLY A 126 0.26 -8.75 1.81
CA GLY A 126 0.18 -9.91 2.70
C GLY A 126 -0.85 -10.93 2.26
N TYR A 127 -2.05 -10.50 1.86
CA TYR A 127 -3.15 -11.39 1.53
C TYR A 127 -3.38 -11.58 0.02
N LEU A 128 -3.77 -10.52 -0.70
CA LEU A 128 -4.21 -10.62 -2.10
C LEU A 128 -3.10 -11.14 -3.01
N LEU A 129 -1.93 -10.48 -3.00
CA LEU A 129 -0.79 -10.86 -3.82
C LEU A 129 -0.31 -12.28 -3.52
N THR A 130 -0.08 -12.63 -2.24
CA THR A 130 0.40 -13.98 -1.88
C THR A 130 -0.59 -15.08 -2.27
N ARG A 131 -1.90 -14.82 -2.16
CA ARG A 131 -2.94 -15.79 -2.54
C ARG A 131 -3.04 -15.95 -4.04
N LEU A 132 -2.95 -14.87 -4.82
CA LEU A 132 -2.89 -14.96 -6.27
C LEU A 132 -1.65 -15.75 -6.73
N ILE A 133 -0.48 -15.49 -6.15
CA ILE A 133 0.74 -16.27 -6.46
C ILE A 133 0.55 -17.75 -6.13
N ARG A 134 -0.10 -18.05 -5.01
CA ARG A 134 -0.40 -19.45 -4.63
C ARG A 134 -1.36 -20.15 -5.60
N ILE A 135 -2.26 -19.41 -6.26
CA ILE A 135 -3.24 -19.95 -7.21
C ILE A 135 -2.59 -20.16 -8.58
N PHE A 136 -1.92 -19.13 -9.08
CA PHE A 136 -1.45 -19.10 -10.47
C PHE A 136 0.01 -19.55 -10.64
N GLY A 137 0.75 -19.69 -9.53
CA GLY A 137 2.15 -20.11 -9.51
C GLY A 137 3.12 -18.95 -9.23
N ASP A 138 4.35 -19.31 -8.87
CA ASP A 138 5.42 -18.40 -8.39
C ASP A 138 6.57 -18.23 -9.38
N ASN A 139 6.41 -18.66 -10.64
CA ASN A 139 7.39 -18.37 -11.67
C ASN A 139 7.52 -16.85 -11.91
N LYS A 140 8.65 -16.41 -12.48
CA LYS A 140 8.98 -14.98 -12.63
C LYS A 140 7.93 -14.19 -13.41
N ALA A 141 7.41 -14.75 -14.50
CA ALA A 141 6.45 -14.07 -15.37
C ALA A 141 5.09 -13.93 -14.67
N THR A 142 4.59 -15.01 -14.07
CA THR A 142 3.33 -15.00 -13.32
C THR A 142 3.41 -14.07 -12.11
N THR A 143 4.50 -14.13 -11.35
CA THR A 143 4.71 -13.24 -10.20
C THR A 143 4.70 -11.77 -10.62
N PHE A 144 5.40 -11.43 -11.70
CA PHE A 144 5.41 -10.08 -12.25
C PHE A 144 4.01 -9.62 -12.67
N ALA A 145 3.26 -10.46 -13.39
CA ALA A 145 1.91 -10.15 -13.82
C ALA A 145 0.96 -9.93 -12.63
N ILE A 146 1.09 -10.71 -11.56
CA ILE A 146 0.29 -10.54 -10.33
C ILE A 146 0.67 -9.26 -9.58
N VAL A 147 1.96 -8.95 -9.47
CA VAL A 147 2.41 -7.67 -8.89
C VAL A 147 1.82 -6.51 -9.68
N LEU A 148 1.88 -6.56 -11.02
CA LEU A 148 1.29 -5.53 -11.88
C LEU A 148 -0.23 -5.43 -11.66
N ALA A 149 -0.96 -6.55 -11.72
CA ALA A 149 -2.40 -6.56 -11.55
C ALA A 149 -2.85 -6.00 -10.19
N THR A 150 -2.22 -6.44 -9.11
CA THR A 150 -2.53 -5.94 -7.76
C THR A 150 -2.16 -4.46 -7.58
N SER A 151 -1.13 -3.98 -8.28
CA SER A 151 -0.76 -2.55 -8.28
C SER A 151 -1.76 -1.68 -9.03
N LEU A 152 -2.30 -2.16 -10.14
CA LEU A 152 -3.37 -1.47 -10.87
C LEU A 152 -4.65 -1.37 -10.04
N ILE A 153 -5.01 -2.44 -9.32
CA ILE A 153 -6.14 -2.42 -8.39
C ILE A 153 -5.89 -1.42 -7.26
N PHE A 154 -4.69 -1.41 -6.68
CA PHE A 154 -4.31 -0.46 -5.65
C PHE A 154 -4.39 0.99 -6.15
N ALA A 155 -3.90 1.27 -7.35
CA ALA A 155 -4.00 2.59 -7.96
C ALA A 155 -5.45 3.02 -8.19
N PHE A 156 -6.30 2.10 -8.64
CA PHE A 156 -7.70 2.37 -8.94
C PHE A 156 -8.51 2.81 -7.72
N ILE A 157 -8.25 2.24 -6.54
CA ILE A 157 -8.93 2.66 -5.31
C ILE A 157 -8.51 4.07 -4.85
N HIS A 158 -7.49 4.67 -5.47
CA HIS A 158 -7.03 6.04 -5.22
C HIS A 158 -7.53 7.04 -6.28
N VAL A 159 -8.46 6.66 -7.16
CA VAL A 159 -8.98 7.54 -8.23
C VAL A 159 -9.60 8.83 -7.72
N TYR A 160 -10.11 8.83 -6.49
CA TYR A 160 -10.65 10.03 -5.84
C TYR A 160 -9.60 11.13 -5.61
N GLN A 161 -8.31 10.78 -5.62
CA GLN A 161 -7.19 11.71 -5.46
C GLN A 161 -6.74 12.36 -6.78
N GLY A 162 -7.40 12.04 -7.91
CA GLY A 162 -7.05 12.59 -9.22
C GLY A 162 -6.10 11.69 -10.03
N ALA A 163 -5.97 12.01 -11.33
CA ALA A 163 -5.27 11.15 -12.30
C ALA A 163 -3.77 11.03 -12.01
N ALA A 164 -3.12 12.13 -11.61
CA ALA A 164 -1.71 12.13 -11.22
C ALA A 164 -1.46 11.19 -10.04
N ALA A 165 -2.31 11.26 -9.01
CA ALA A 165 -2.23 10.40 -7.84
C ALA A 165 -2.41 8.91 -8.21
N VAL A 166 -3.32 8.56 -9.11
CA VAL A 166 -3.48 7.16 -9.60
C VAL A 166 -2.17 6.64 -10.21
N VAL A 167 -1.50 7.44 -11.04
CA VAL A 167 -0.23 7.02 -11.67
C VAL A 167 0.87 6.85 -10.61
N LEU A 168 1.04 7.83 -9.71
CA LEU A 168 2.08 7.80 -8.69
C LEU A 168 1.85 6.69 -7.66
N THR A 169 0.60 6.47 -7.23
CA THR A 169 0.23 5.37 -6.32
C THR A 169 0.36 4.01 -6.99
N GLY A 170 0.08 3.89 -8.28
CA GLY A 170 0.36 2.68 -9.05
C GLY A 170 1.85 2.34 -9.13
N ILE A 171 2.70 3.34 -9.38
CA ILE A 171 4.16 3.20 -9.39
C ILE A 171 4.68 2.81 -8.01
N PHE A 172 4.25 3.53 -6.97
CA PHE A 172 4.52 3.19 -5.57
C PHE A 172 4.17 1.72 -5.34
N SER A 173 2.96 1.34 -5.72
CA SER A 173 2.43 0.04 -5.39
C SER A 173 3.20 -1.09 -6.05
N PHE A 174 3.59 -0.87 -7.30
CA PHE A 174 4.39 -1.78 -8.10
C PHE A 174 5.79 -1.98 -7.55
N VAL A 175 6.51 -0.89 -7.25
CA VAL A 175 7.87 -0.97 -6.67
C VAL A 175 7.83 -1.68 -5.31
N VAL A 176 6.88 -1.32 -4.44
CA VAL A 176 6.71 -1.96 -3.12
C VAL A 176 6.35 -3.43 -3.25
N GLY A 177 5.47 -3.80 -4.20
CA GLY A 177 5.15 -5.19 -4.50
C GLY A 177 6.36 -5.99 -4.99
N LEU A 178 7.21 -5.39 -5.82
CA LEU A 178 8.47 -5.98 -6.27
C LEU A 178 9.49 -6.16 -5.13
N ILE A 179 9.57 -5.21 -4.19
CA ILE A 179 10.39 -5.32 -2.98
C ILE A 179 9.87 -6.45 -2.10
N PHE A 180 8.55 -6.53 -1.89
CA PHE A 180 7.92 -7.55 -1.07
C PHE A 180 8.29 -8.97 -1.56
N VAL A 181 8.10 -9.27 -2.85
CA VAL A 181 8.42 -10.60 -3.40
C VAL A 181 9.91 -10.90 -3.38
N ARG A 182 10.78 -9.91 -3.61
CA ARG A 182 12.25 -10.08 -3.61
C ARG A 182 12.85 -10.23 -2.21
N THR A 183 12.17 -9.70 -1.20
CA THR A 183 12.62 -9.77 0.20
C THR A 183 11.99 -10.95 0.94
N ASN A 184 11.63 -12.00 0.19
CA ASN A 184 10.98 -13.21 0.70
C ASN A 184 9.68 -12.89 1.44
N TYR A 185 8.84 -12.02 0.88
CA TYR A 185 7.53 -11.68 1.43
C TYR A 185 7.63 -11.08 2.85
N ASN A 186 8.60 -10.18 3.09
CA ASN A 186 8.76 -9.51 4.37
C ASN A 186 7.77 -8.35 4.51
N LEU A 187 6.67 -8.57 5.23
CA LEU A 187 5.59 -7.58 5.34
C LEU A 187 6.00 -6.38 6.19
N TRP A 188 6.81 -6.58 7.25
CA TRP A 188 7.30 -5.47 8.08
C TRP A 188 8.09 -4.45 7.28
N LEU A 189 8.90 -4.92 6.32
CA LEU A 189 9.68 -4.03 5.46
C LEU A 189 8.76 -3.11 4.63
N VAL A 190 7.74 -3.66 3.97
CA VAL A 190 6.85 -2.84 3.14
C VAL A 190 5.91 -1.95 3.95
N ILE A 191 5.49 -2.39 5.14
CA ILE A 191 4.77 -1.54 6.11
C ILE A 191 5.62 -0.31 6.47
N LEU A 192 6.92 -0.51 6.76
CA LEU A 192 7.83 0.59 7.08
C LEU A 192 8.07 1.52 5.90
N ILE A 193 8.25 0.98 4.68
CA ILE A 193 8.40 1.78 3.46
C ILE A 193 7.17 2.68 3.25
N HIS A 194 5.98 2.10 3.33
CA HIS A 194 4.74 2.83 3.11
C HIS A 194 4.48 3.85 4.24
N SER A 195 4.67 3.47 5.49
CA SER A 195 4.55 4.40 6.63
C SER A 195 5.51 5.59 6.47
N LEU A 196 6.77 5.34 6.09
CA LEU A 196 7.74 6.40 5.83
C LEU A 196 7.32 7.30 4.66
N PHE A 197 6.81 6.70 3.58
CA PHE A 197 6.26 7.46 2.45
C PHE A 197 5.15 8.42 2.92
N ASN A 198 4.17 7.92 3.67
CA ASN A 198 3.05 8.75 4.17
C ASN A 198 3.52 9.84 5.15
N ILE A 199 4.45 9.52 6.05
CA ILE A 199 5.03 10.51 6.98
C ILE A 199 5.68 11.64 6.19
N VAL A 200 6.53 11.33 5.20
CA VAL A 200 7.22 12.35 4.41
C VAL A 200 6.22 13.16 3.60
N THR A 201 5.29 12.52 2.89
CA THR A 201 4.27 13.21 2.07
C THR A 201 3.41 14.16 2.89
N PHE A 202 2.89 13.72 4.04
CA PHE A 202 2.10 14.62 4.89
C PHE A 202 2.94 15.72 5.55
N THR A 203 4.23 15.46 5.78
CA THR A 203 5.14 16.50 6.29
C THR A 203 5.40 17.57 5.24
N THR A 204 5.64 17.20 3.98
CA THR A 204 5.83 18.18 2.90
C THR A 204 4.56 18.98 2.62
N LEU A 205 3.39 18.34 2.68
CA LEU A 205 2.08 19.01 2.59
C LEU A 205 1.88 20.00 3.74
N TYR A 206 2.13 19.59 4.98
CA TYR A 206 1.99 20.45 6.16
C TYR A 206 2.90 21.69 6.09
N LEU A 207 4.11 21.53 5.54
CA LEU A 207 5.10 22.59 5.38
C LEU A 207 4.87 23.47 4.13
N GLY A 208 3.92 23.13 3.26
CA GLY A 208 3.66 23.88 2.01
C GLY A 208 4.79 23.74 0.96
N ILE A 209 5.49 22.60 0.96
CA ILE A 209 6.63 22.32 0.05
C ILE A 209 6.44 21.05 -0.78
N ALA A 210 5.20 20.54 -0.85
CA ALA A 210 4.83 19.36 -1.63
C ALA A 210 4.78 19.65 -3.14
#